data_AF-A0A8H4XLD0-F1
#
_entry.id   AF-A0A8H4XLD0-F1
#
_cell.length_a   1.000
_cell.length_b   1.000
_cell.length_c   1.000
_cell.angle_alpha   90.00
_cell.angle_beta   90.00
_cell.angle_gamma   90.00
#
_symmetry.space_group_name_H-M   'P 1'
#
loop_
_entity.id
_entity.type
_entity.pdbx_description
1 polymer ?
#
loop_
_entity_poly.entity_id
_entity_poly.type
_entity_poly.pdbx_seq_one_letter_code
_entity_poly.pdbx_strand_id
1 'polypeptide(L)'
;MSASPGSGSSKRRVRTEAQLSQKRLADRVKHKENRQEHKLRMERMEADIAKIRKNLDNVSTQLRTLPQLGVNLVASQQRSLQRPAVSFLPGGPPAPGEVYNVDCMVNAPSFSATRPSGSLDRGSDPQMSSARLDQDNAPASATSPLPTLFPTPPPVDCRFAILYETHAAFPQDPLHARSLPRNPTLPNLSLHSYGDNAVTYFLTSFLKGFKMASVETLFGVYFFAYRLMRWRLHPDPMTLRDVPSWLLPTEVQNTYPHPVSIDYIPWPDLRDWLCSNQRMESRHSVKIYLESLRLKWPPGLSLMAFDSSGQVSVSPEFETTVCDLSNWELGPPWLDAFPRLVSLIHP
;
A
#
# COMPACT_ATOMS: atom_id res chain seq x y z
N MET A 1 32.22 -0.74 -63.61
CA MET A 1 31.48 0.48 -64.00
C MET A 1 30.07 0.03 -64.40
N SER A 2 29.11 0.02 -63.47
CA SER A 2 28.24 1.14 -63.07
C SER A 2 26.99 1.24 -63.94
N ALA A 3 25.83 0.85 -63.38
CA ALA A 3 24.58 1.62 -63.45
C ALA A 3 23.49 0.94 -62.58
N SER A 4 23.20 1.54 -61.43
CA SER A 4 22.05 1.23 -60.57
C SER A 4 20.74 1.78 -61.16
N PRO A 5 19.56 1.20 -60.87
CA PRO A 5 18.29 1.73 -61.34
C PRO A 5 17.85 2.96 -60.53
N GLY A 6 17.25 3.93 -61.24
CA GLY A 6 16.93 5.27 -60.75
C GLY A 6 15.86 5.30 -59.65
N SER A 7 16.06 6.20 -58.70
CA SER A 7 15.15 6.50 -57.59
C SER A 7 13.85 7.14 -58.09
N GLY A 8 12.71 6.51 -57.83
CA GLY A 8 11.39 7.10 -58.02
C GLY A 8 11.15 8.26 -57.05
N SER A 9 11.20 9.49 -57.55
CA SER A 9 10.78 10.69 -56.81
C SER A 9 9.25 10.72 -56.72
N SER A 10 8.70 10.38 -55.55
CA SER A 10 7.27 10.51 -55.27
C SER A 10 6.91 11.99 -55.14
N LYS A 11 6.27 12.56 -56.17
CA LYS A 11 5.75 13.94 -56.17
C LYS A 11 4.80 14.14 -54.98
N ARG A 12 5.19 15.00 -54.03
CA ARG A 12 4.40 15.36 -52.84
C ARG A 12 3.05 15.95 -53.29
N ARG A 13 1.96 15.22 -53.07
CA ARG A 13 0.60 15.65 -53.42
C ARG A 13 0.26 16.95 -52.69
N VAL A 14 0.15 18.06 -53.43
CA VAL A 14 -0.25 19.36 -52.88
C VAL A 14 -1.76 19.33 -52.66
N ARG A 15 -2.19 19.61 -51.43
CA ARG A 15 -3.59 19.57 -50.98
C ARG A 15 -4.37 20.71 -51.64
N THR A 16 -5.55 20.43 -52.20
CA THR A 16 -6.36 21.44 -52.91
C THR A 16 -6.91 22.49 -51.95
N GLU A 17 -7.28 23.67 -52.47
CA GLU A 17 -7.78 24.78 -51.64
C GLU A 17 -9.04 24.42 -50.84
N ALA A 18 -9.96 23.66 -51.44
CA ALA A 18 -11.14 23.11 -50.75
C ALA A 18 -10.76 22.15 -49.61
N GLN A 19 -9.70 21.35 -49.77
CA GLN A 19 -9.21 20.46 -48.72
C GLN A 19 -8.49 21.21 -47.59
N LEU A 20 -7.94 22.40 -47.86
CA LEU A 20 -7.36 23.29 -46.86
C LEU A 20 -8.44 24.06 -46.09
N SER A 21 -9.51 24.50 -46.76
CA SER A 21 -10.64 25.19 -46.10
C SER A 21 -11.39 24.25 -45.14
N GLN A 22 -11.64 23.00 -45.55
CA GLN A 22 -12.20 21.96 -44.68
C GLN A 22 -11.31 21.67 -43.47
N LYS A 23 -9.99 21.61 -43.65
CA LYS A 23 -9.04 21.43 -42.55
C LYS A 23 -9.10 22.60 -41.55
N ARG A 24 -9.12 23.85 -42.03
CA ARG A 24 -9.25 25.05 -41.18
C ARG A 24 -10.56 25.07 -40.38
N LEU A 25 -11.65 24.53 -40.93
CA LEU A 25 -12.91 24.41 -40.22
C LEU A 25 -12.83 23.34 -39.13
N ALA A 26 -12.28 22.16 -39.46
CA ALA A 26 -12.06 21.08 -38.50
C ALA A 26 -11.13 21.50 -37.34
N ASP A 27 -10.04 22.21 -37.66
CA ASP A 27 -9.12 22.75 -36.65
C ASP A 27 -9.82 23.76 -35.73
N ARG A 28 -10.70 24.61 -36.27
CA ARG A 28 -11.51 25.55 -35.46
C ARG A 28 -12.47 24.84 -34.51
N VAL A 29 -13.14 23.79 -34.97
CA VAL A 29 -14.05 22.97 -34.14
C VAL A 29 -13.26 22.28 -33.04
N LYS A 30 -12.14 21.62 -33.38
CA LYS A 30 -11.26 20.97 -32.43
C LYS A 30 -10.72 21.94 -31.37
N HIS A 31 -10.30 23.14 -31.77
CA HIS A 31 -9.86 24.15 -30.82
C HIS A 31 -10.99 24.61 -29.88
N LYS A 32 -12.24 24.65 -30.35
CA LYS A 32 -13.40 24.97 -29.50
C LYS A 32 -13.68 23.85 -28.51
N GLU A 33 -13.64 22.60 -28.97
CA GLU A 33 -13.83 21.40 -28.14
C GLU A 33 -12.75 21.31 -27.05
N ASN A 34 -11.47 21.42 -27.40
CA ASN A 34 -10.37 21.42 -26.43
C ASN A 34 -10.53 22.50 -25.35
N ARG A 35 -11.00 23.69 -25.72
CA ARG A 35 -11.29 24.76 -24.75
C ARG A 35 -12.44 24.38 -23.82
N GLN A 36 -13.47 23.73 -24.35
CA GLN A 36 -14.61 23.26 -23.56
C GLN A 36 -14.21 22.14 -22.60
N GLU A 37 -13.43 21.16 -23.05
CA GLU A 37 -12.89 20.10 -22.20
C GLU A 37 -12.01 20.66 -21.09
N HIS A 38 -11.13 21.60 -21.42
CA HIS A 38 -10.28 22.25 -20.42
C HIS A 38 -11.10 22.99 -19.37
N LYS A 39 -12.15 23.71 -19.79
CA LYS A 39 -13.10 24.37 -18.88
C LYS A 39 -13.80 23.38 -17.96
N LEU A 40 -14.34 22.28 -18.50
CA LEU A 40 -15.01 21.24 -17.71
C LEU A 40 -14.05 20.58 -16.71
N ARG A 41 -12.79 20.36 -17.09
CA ARG A 41 -11.77 19.83 -16.20
C ARG A 41 -11.48 20.79 -15.04
N MET A 42 -11.38 22.09 -15.31
CA MET A 42 -11.21 23.12 -14.29
C MET A 42 -12.38 23.15 -13.31
N GLU A 43 -13.62 23.15 -13.82
CA GLU A 43 -14.84 23.14 -13.00
C GLU A 43 -14.91 21.89 -12.11
N ARG A 44 -14.52 20.71 -12.62
CA ARG A 44 -14.44 19.49 -11.81
C ARG A 44 -13.39 19.61 -10.70
N MET A 45 -12.20 20.13 -11.00
CA MET A 45 -11.16 20.33 -9.99
C MET A 45 -11.59 21.32 -8.90
N GLU A 46 -12.29 22.39 -9.27
CA GLU A 46 -12.84 23.36 -8.31
C GLU A 46 -13.89 22.71 -7.40
N ALA A 47 -14.79 21.89 -7.95
CA ALA A 47 -15.78 21.14 -7.19
C ALA A 47 -15.13 20.14 -6.20
N ASP A 48 -14.07 19.45 -6.63
CA ASP A 48 -13.33 18.51 -5.79
C ASP A 48 -12.61 19.23 -4.65
N ILE A 49 -11.98 20.38 -4.92
CA ILE A 49 -11.35 21.21 -3.87
C ILE A 49 -12.39 21.69 -2.86
N ALA A 50 -13.56 22.15 -3.30
CA ALA A 50 -14.64 22.56 -2.41
C ALA A 50 -15.12 21.40 -1.53
N LYS A 51 -15.24 20.19 -2.09
CA LYS A 51 -15.60 18.97 -1.36
C LYS A 51 -14.55 18.60 -0.32
N ILE A 52 -13.26 18.65 -0.67
CA ILE A 52 -12.15 18.35 0.24
C ILE A 52 -12.13 19.33 1.41
N ARG A 53 -12.29 20.64 1.15
CA ARG A 53 -12.38 21.66 2.21
C ARG A 53 -13.52 21.38 3.17
N LYS A 54 -14.72 21.07 2.65
CA LYS A 54 -15.88 20.71 3.47
C LYS A 54 -15.63 19.46 4.33
N ASN A 55 -14.98 18.44 3.76
CA ASN A 55 -14.63 17.24 4.51
C ASN A 55 -13.62 17.53 5.63
N LEU A 56 -12.64 18.39 5.37
CA LEU A 56 -11.65 18.81 6.37
C LEU A 56 -12.32 19.59 7.52
N ASP A 57 -13.25 20.49 7.20
CA ASP A 57 -14.04 21.22 8.20
C ASP A 57 -14.89 20.26 9.06
N ASN A 58 -15.52 19.26 8.43
CA ASN A 58 -16.29 18.23 9.15
C ASN A 58 -15.41 17.42 10.11
N VAL A 59 -14.24 16.96 9.67
CA VAL A 59 -13.31 16.22 10.54
C VAL A 59 -12.78 17.11 11.67
N SER A 60 -12.45 18.37 11.36
CA SER A 60 -12.00 19.35 12.36
C SER A 60 -13.07 19.62 13.43
N THR A 61 -14.34 19.75 13.04
CA THR A 61 -15.45 19.92 13.98
C THR A 61 -15.67 18.67 14.83
N GLN A 62 -15.59 17.46 14.26
CA GLN A 62 -15.65 16.21 15.01
C GLN A 62 -14.53 16.09 16.04
N LEU A 63 -13.29 16.45 15.68
CA LEU A 63 -12.17 16.44 16.61
C LEU A 63 -12.35 17.46 17.75
N ARG A 64 -13.00 18.61 17.49
CA ARG A 64 -13.29 19.62 18.52
C ARG A 64 -14.41 19.21 19.48
N THR A 65 -15.33 18.33 19.08
CA THR A 65 -16.43 17.85 19.94
C THR A 65 -16.05 16.65 20.81
N LEU A 66 -15.01 15.88 20.45
CA LEU A 66 -14.54 14.74 21.24
C LEU A 66 -14.15 15.08 22.70
N PRO A 67 -13.50 16.21 23.02
CA PRO A 67 -13.21 16.58 24.42
C PRO A 67 -14.45 16.80 25.28
N GLN A 68 -15.57 17.24 24.69
CA GLN A 68 -16.83 17.49 25.40
C GLN A 68 -17.50 16.18 25.84
N LEU A 69 -17.35 15.11 25.05
CA LEU A 69 -17.84 13.77 25.41
C LEU A 69 -17.06 13.19 26.60
N GLY A 70 -15.75 13.44 26.68
CA GLY A 70 -14.92 13.03 27.82
C GLY A 70 -15.32 13.71 29.13
N VAL A 71 -15.60 15.02 29.10
CA VAL A 71 -16.04 15.79 30.29
C VAL A 71 -17.42 15.34 30.77
N ASN A 72 -18.36 15.07 29.87
CA ASN A 72 -19.70 14.56 30.22
C ASN A 72 -19.65 13.14 30.81
N LEU A 73 -18.77 12.28 30.29
CA LEU A 73 -18.59 10.93 30.80
C LEU A 73 -18.02 10.95 32.23
N VAL A 74 -16.98 11.75 32.47
CA VAL A 74 -16.37 11.94 33.80
C VAL A 74 -17.36 12.57 34.79
N ALA A 75 -18.13 13.56 34.36
CA ALA A 75 -19.16 14.19 35.20
C ALA A 75 -20.32 13.24 35.53
N SER A 76 -20.68 12.32 34.63
CA SER A 76 -21.70 11.30 34.91
C SER A 76 -21.21 10.22 35.89
N GLN A 77 -19.93 9.84 35.80
CA GLN A 77 -19.32 8.85 36.67
C GLN A 77 -19.15 9.39 38.10
N GLN A 78 -18.75 10.65 38.27
CA GLN A 78 -18.69 11.31 39.58
C GLN A 78 -20.06 11.45 40.26
N ARG A 79 -21.14 11.63 39.48
CA ARG A 79 -22.51 11.72 40.03
C ARG A 79 -23.04 10.37 40.54
N SER A 80 -22.52 9.24 40.04
CA SER A 80 -22.89 7.90 40.51
C SER A 80 -22.24 7.51 41.86
N LEU A 81 -21.10 8.12 42.21
CA LEU A 81 -20.34 7.81 43.41
C LEU A 81 -20.76 8.63 44.65
N GLN A 82 -21.72 9.55 44.53
CA GLN A 82 -22.21 10.39 45.65
C GLN A 82 -23.61 9.99 46.15
N ARG A 83 -23.99 8.70 46.06
CA ARG A 83 -25.18 8.20 46.77
C ARG A 83 -24.80 7.85 48.22
N PRO A 84 -25.45 8.43 49.26
CA PRO A 84 -25.16 8.07 50.65
C PRO A 84 -25.60 6.62 50.90
N ALA A 85 -24.72 5.83 51.51
CA ALA A 85 -25.03 4.48 51.96
C ALA A 85 -26.03 4.54 53.12
N VAL A 86 -27.23 3.99 52.92
CA VAL A 86 -28.17 3.72 54.01
C VAL A 86 -27.67 2.47 54.74
N SER A 87 -27.28 2.62 56.00
CA SER A 87 -26.83 1.56 56.88
C SER A 87 -28.00 0.70 57.35
N PHE A 88 -27.99 -0.61 57.07
CA PHE A 88 -28.86 -1.59 57.73
C PHE A 88 -28.04 -2.80 58.22
N LEU A 89 -28.25 -3.13 59.50
CA LEU A 89 -27.64 -4.23 60.26
C LEU A 89 -28.24 -5.60 59.89
N PRO A 90 -27.54 -6.73 60.11
CA PRO A 90 -27.98 -8.05 59.68
C PRO A 90 -28.75 -8.82 60.76
N GLY A 91 -29.91 -9.41 60.42
CA GLY A 91 -30.56 -10.43 61.23
C GLY A 91 -32.00 -10.76 60.81
N GLY A 92 -32.21 -11.90 60.13
CA GLY A 92 -33.53 -12.52 59.92
C GLY A 92 -33.56 -13.52 58.74
N PRO A 93 -34.16 -14.73 58.88
CA PRO A 93 -34.05 -15.84 57.92
C PRO A 93 -35.07 -15.74 56.76
N PRO A 94 -34.92 -16.52 55.67
CA PRO A 94 -35.67 -16.32 54.43
C PRO A 94 -36.99 -17.10 54.39
N ALA A 95 -37.97 -16.58 53.64
CA ALA A 95 -39.18 -17.30 53.25
C ALA A 95 -39.34 -17.29 51.71
N PRO A 96 -40.01 -18.32 51.12
CA PRO A 96 -39.85 -18.70 49.71
C PRO A 96 -41.02 -18.26 48.81
N GLY A 97 -40.77 -18.06 47.51
CA GLY A 97 -41.84 -17.91 46.51
C GLY A 97 -41.41 -17.41 45.13
N GLU A 98 -41.45 -18.32 44.16
CA GLU A 98 -41.91 -18.17 42.75
C GLU A 98 -41.10 -17.38 41.68
N VAL A 99 -40.34 -18.17 40.90
CA VAL A 99 -40.32 -18.36 39.42
C VAL A 99 -40.81 -17.23 38.49
N TYR A 100 -40.00 -16.78 37.51
CA TYR A 100 -40.09 -17.04 36.04
C TYR A 100 -39.10 -16.17 35.22
N ASN A 101 -38.45 -16.85 34.26
CA ASN A 101 -37.52 -16.51 33.17
C ASN A 101 -37.50 -15.08 32.54
N VAL A 102 -36.34 -14.66 32.01
CA VAL A 102 -35.95 -14.78 30.57
C VAL A 102 -34.55 -14.18 30.30
N ASP A 103 -33.70 -15.04 29.74
CA ASP A 103 -32.62 -14.92 28.74
C ASP A 103 -31.41 -13.95 28.79
N CYS A 104 -30.25 -14.63 28.68
CA CYS A 104 -29.11 -14.44 27.76
C CYS A 104 -28.43 -13.06 27.65
N MET A 105 -27.16 -12.98 28.05
CA MET A 105 -26.04 -13.22 27.12
C MET A 105 -24.69 -13.31 27.84
N VAL A 106 -23.81 -14.03 27.15
CA VAL A 106 -22.52 -14.60 27.55
C VAL A 106 -21.48 -13.55 27.94
N ASN A 107 -20.92 -13.72 29.14
CA ASN A 107 -19.70 -13.07 29.61
C ASN A 107 -18.47 -13.64 28.90
N ALA A 108 -17.65 -12.78 28.30
CA ALA A 108 -16.24 -13.06 28.05
C ALA A 108 -15.43 -12.60 29.29
N PRO A 109 -14.56 -13.45 29.87
CA PRO A 109 -13.74 -13.06 31.00
C PRO A 109 -12.43 -12.38 30.57
N SER A 110 -12.06 -11.45 31.46
CA SER A 110 -10.77 -10.83 31.80
C SER A 110 -9.57 -11.81 31.79
N PHE A 111 -8.28 -11.44 31.86
CA PHE A 111 -7.57 -10.35 32.55
C PHE A 111 -6.08 -10.36 32.13
N SER A 112 -5.38 -9.25 32.47
CA SER A 112 -3.95 -9.15 32.87
C SER A 112 -2.92 -8.83 31.75
N ALA A 113 -1.88 -8.01 31.93
CA ALA A 113 -1.30 -7.44 33.15
C ALA A 113 -0.40 -6.19 32.87
N THR A 114 -0.31 -5.33 33.90
CA THR A 114 0.88 -4.60 34.41
C THR A 114 1.59 -3.51 33.60
N ARG A 115 1.49 -2.29 34.14
CA ARG A 115 2.59 -1.31 34.26
C ARG A 115 3.09 -1.26 35.72
N PRO A 116 4.37 -0.92 35.98
CA PRO A 116 4.80 -0.47 37.30
C PRO A 116 4.74 1.06 37.42
N SER A 117 4.39 1.50 38.63
CA SER A 117 4.36 2.87 39.12
C SER A 117 5.61 3.20 39.93
N GLY A 118 5.93 4.48 40.01
CA GLY A 118 6.62 5.12 41.14
C GLY A 118 6.93 6.57 40.81
N SER A 119 6.98 7.56 41.70
CA SER A 119 6.35 7.85 42.99
C SER A 119 6.93 9.21 43.42
N LEU A 120 6.10 10.14 43.94
CA LEU A 120 6.46 11.25 44.85
C LEU A 120 7.35 12.38 44.23
N ASP A 121 7.28 13.68 44.58
CA ASP A 121 6.68 14.41 45.69
C ASP A 121 6.58 15.93 45.36
N ARG A 122 5.50 16.55 45.84
CA ARG A 122 5.35 17.87 46.51
C ARG A 122 6.22 19.11 46.16
N GLY A 123 5.53 20.25 45.90
CA GLY A 123 5.88 21.54 46.54
C GLY A 123 5.81 22.84 45.72
N SER A 124 4.83 23.70 46.06
CA SER A 124 4.92 25.18 46.20
C SER A 124 4.71 26.11 44.99
N ASP A 125 3.54 26.75 44.97
CA ASP A 125 3.19 28.07 44.38
C ASP A 125 3.70 29.23 45.29
N PRO A 126 3.47 30.55 45.01
CA PRO A 126 3.28 31.29 43.75
C PRO A 126 4.03 32.67 43.75
N GLN A 127 4.04 33.44 42.66
CA GLN A 127 3.88 34.91 42.76
C GLN A 127 3.46 35.63 41.46
N MET A 128 2.49 36.54 41.64
CA MET A 128 1.92 37.50 40.69
C MET A 128 2.88 38.63 40.33
N SER A 129 2.69 39.21 39.13
CA SER A 129 2.60 40.67 38.97
C SER A 129 1.90 41.05 37.67
N SER A 130 0.85 41.87 37.81
CA SER A 130 0.05 42.49 36.75
C SER A 130 0.68 43.78 36.22
N ALA A 131 0.42 44.16 34.96
CA ALA A 131 0.00 45.51 34.61
C ALA A 131 -0.58 45.60 33.18
N ARG A 132 -1.73 46.27 33.10
CA ARG A 132 -2.44 46.84 31.93
C ARG A 132 -1.62 48.04 31.37
N LEU A 133 -1.79 48.66 30.20
CA LEU A 133 -2.85 48.90 29.20
C LEU A 133 -2.13 49.52 27.97
N ASP A 134 -2.58 49.31 26.73
CA ASP A 134 -2.95 50.39 25.79
C ASP A 134 -3.22 49.88 24.36
N GLN A 135 -4.29 50.41 23.79
CA GLN A 135 -4.74 50.31 22.40
C GLN A 135 -3.86 51.20 21.51
N ASP A 136 -3.46 50.71 20.32
CA ASP A 136 -3.96 51.21 19.04
C ASP A 136 -3.16 50.71 17.81
N ASN A 137 -3.93 50.51 16.73
CA ASN A 137 -3.58 50.54 15.30
C ASN A 137 -2.63 49.50 14.67
N ALA A 138 -3.20 48.75 13.72
CA ALA A 138 -2.50 48.05 12.63
C ALA A 138 -1.82 49.06 11.66
N PRO A 139 -0.82 48.66 10.85
CA PRO A 139 -1.13 47.92 9.62
C PRO A 139 -0.15 46.77 9.27
N ALA A 140 -0.59 45.98 8.29
CA ALA A 140 0.00 44.78 7.72
C ALA A 140 1.53 44.79 7.54
N SER A 141 2.17 43.70 7.99
CA SER A 141 3.55 43.37 7.65
C SER A 141 3.69 41.87 7.36
N ALA A 142 4.40 41.59 6.27
CA ALA A 142 4.61 40.30 5.65
C ALA A 142 5.11 39.23 6.63
N THR A 143 4.42 38.10 6.70
CA THR A 143 4.88 36.93 7.43
C THR A 143 5.79 36.10 6.52
N SER A 144 7.10 36.17 6.77
CA SER A 144 8.07 35.20 6.27
C SER A 144 7.67 33.79 6.72
N PRO A 145 7.73 32.76 5.85
CA PRO A 145 7.43 31.40 6.27
C PRO A 145 8.54 30.86 7.19
N LEU A 146 8.12 30.29 8.32
CA LEU A 146 9.01 29.52 9.21
C LEU A 146 9.72 28.40 8.43
N PRO A 147 10.98 28.07 8.78
CA PRO A 147 11.68 26.95 8.18
C PRO A 147 10.97 25.66 8.59
N THR A 148 10.43 24.95 7.60
CA THR A 148 9.89 23.59 7.76
C THR A 148 10.98 22.68 8.31
N LEU A 149 10.80 22.22 9.56
CA LEU A 149 11.68 21.32 10.30
C LEU A 149 11.76 19.89 9.73
N PHE A 150 11.24 19.66 8.53
CA PHE A 150 11.30 18.38 7.84
C PHE A 150 11.77 18.60 6.41
N PRO A 151 12.92 18.04 6.01
CA PRO A 151 13.33 18.05 4.62
C PRO A 151 12.23 17.35 3.80
N THR A 152 11.68 18.04 2.81
CA THR A 152 10.86 17.40 1.79
C THR A 152 11.69 16.28 1.16
N PRO A 153 11.26 15.01 1.21
CA PRO A 153 12.02 13.94 0.58
C PRO A 153 12.12 14.23 -0.93
N PRO A 154 13.26 13.92 -1.56
CA PRO A 154 13.45 14.13 -2.99
C PRO A 154 12.39 13.34 -3.78
N PRO A 155 12.07 13.76 -5.01
CA PRO A 155 10.99 13.19 -5.80
C PRO A 155 11.22 11.69 -5.96
N VAL A 156 10.33 10.90 -5.35
CA VAL A 156 10.39 9.45 -5.41
C VAL A 156 9.91 9.05 -6.80
N ASP A 157 10.86 8.58 -7.60
CA ASP A 157 10.65 8.13 -8.98
C ASP A 157 9.42 7.19 -9.08
N CYS A 158 8.51 7.53 -10.00
CA CYS A 158 7.08 7.17 -10.07
C CYS A 158 6.71 5.67 -10.12
N ARG A 159 7.63 4.72 -9.92
CA ARG A 159 7.36 3.27 -9.99
C ARG A 159 6.99 2.65 -8.65
N PHE A 160 7.43 3.23 -7.54
CA PHE A 160 7.07 2.77 -6.18
C PHE A 160 5.90 3.55 -5.58
N ALA A 161 5.63 4.76 -6.10
CA ALA A 161 4.37 5.45 -5.88
C ALA A 161 3.21 4.54 -6.29
N ILE A 162 3.35 3.71 -7.33
CA ILE A 162 2.29 2.80 -7.77
C ILE A 162 1.90 1.79 -6.69
N LEU A 163 2.81 1.25 -5.87
CA LEU A 163 2.42 0.35 -4.78
C LEU A 163 1.62 1.10 -3.71
N TYR A 164 2.07 2.30 -3.32
CA TYR A 164 1.35 3.17 -2.39
C TYR A 164 0.00 3.64 -2.95
N GLU A 165 -0.03 4.07 -4.21
CA GLU A 165 -1.23 4.46 -4.96
C GLU A 165 -2.15 3.27 -5.20
N THR A 166 -1.63 2.06 -5.41
CA THR A 166 -2.42 0.83 -5.54
C THR A 166 -3.06 0.48 -4.20
N HIS A 167 -2.34 0.65 -3.08
CA HIS A 167 -2.91 0.54 -1.74
C HIS A 167 -3.95 1.63 -1.45
N ALA A 168 -3.68 2.88 -1.86
CA ALA A 168 -4.56 4.03 -1.60
C ALA A 168 -5.80 4.08 -2.51
N ALA A 169 -5.67 3.58 -3.74
CA ALA A 169 -6.74 3.46 -4.74
C ALA A 169 -7.46 2.12 -4.66
N PHE A 170 -6.97 1.17 -3.85
CA PHE A 170 -7.72 -0.03 -3.57
C PHE A 170 -9.04 0.37 -2.92
N PRO A 171 -10.19 -0.14 -3.40
CA PRO A 171 -11.45 0.10 -2.74
C PRO A 171 -11.30 -0.31 -1.28
N GLN A 172 -11.58 0.61 -0.35
CA GLN A 172 -11.66 0.35 1.11
C GLN A 172 -12.79 -0.66 1.45
N ASP A 173 -13.38 -1.30 0.44
CA ASP A 173 -14.39 -2.34 0.54
C ASP A 173 -13.68 -3.69 0.80
N PRO A 174 -13.83 -4.28 2.00
CA PRO A 174 -13.22 -5.55 2.37
C PRO A 174 -13.60 -6.70 1.44
N LEU A 175 -14.73 -6.60 0.72
CA LEU A 175 -15.22 -7.65 -0.17
C LEU A 175 -14.46 -7.69 -1.51
N HIS A 176 -13.89 -6.58 -1.96
CA HIS A 176 -13.20 -6.47 -3.26
C HIS A 176 -11.82 -7.12 -3.29
N ALA A 177 -11.19 -7.32 -2.13
CA ALA A 177 -9.90 -8.00 -2.10
C ALA A 177 -10.03 -9.52 -1.98
N ARG A 178 -11.11 -10.00 -1.33
CA ARG A 178 -11.49 -11.42 -1.29
C ARG A 178 -11.89 -11.96 -2.66
N SER A 179 -12.23 -11.10 -3.61
CA SER A 179 -12.55 -11.49 -4.99
C SER A 179 -11.31 -11.77 -5.86
N LEU A 180 -10.10 -11.44 -5.39
CA LEU A 180 -8.88 -11.73 -6.15
C LEU A 180 -8.68 -13.26 -6.25
N PRO A 181 -8.51 -13.79 -7.48
CA PRO A 181 -8.21 -15.20 -7.68
C PRO A 181 -7.00 -15.65 -6.86
N ARG A 182 -6.98 -16.91 -6.44
CA ARG A 182 -5.85 -17.48 -5.68
C ARG A 182 -4.54 -17.38 -6.44
N ASN A 183 -4.60 -17.77 -7.71
CA ASN A 183 -3.45 -17.84 -8.61
C ASN A 183 -3.69 -16.96 -9.84
N PRO A 184 -2.63 -16.37 -10.42
CA PRO A 184 -2.73 -15.69 -11.70
C PRO A 184 -3.04 -16.69 -12.82
N THR A 185 -3.76 -16.23 -13.85
CA THR A 185 -4.06 -17.01 -15.04
C THR A 185 -2.84 -17.10 -15.96
N LEU A 186 -2.86 -18.05 -16.93
CA LEU A 186 -1.78 -18.18 -17.91
C LEU A 186 -1.47 -16.87 -18.65
N PRO A 187 -2.45 -16.11 -19.17
CA PRO A 187 -2.17 -14.84 -19.84
C PRO A 187 -1.48 -13.79 -18.95
N ASN A 188 -1.73 -13.83 -17.64
CA ASN A 188 -1.09 -12.95 -16.66
C ASN A 188 0.37 -13.37 -16.44
N LEU A 189 0.63 -14.67 -16.23
CA LEU A 189 1.97 -15.23 -16.07
C LEU A 189 2.86 -14.99 -17.31
N SER A 190 2.27 -15.05 -18.50
CA SER A 190 2.96 -14.77 -19.77
C SER A 190 3.06 -13.27 -20.10
N LEU A 191 2.62 -12.38 -19.21
CA LEU A 191 2.62 -10.92 -19.39
C LEU A 191 1.78 -10.41 -20.59
N HIS A 192 0.85 -11.23 -21.11
CA HIS A 192 0.02 -10.91 -22.26
C HIS A 192 -1.31 -10.24 -21.88
N SER A 193 -1.84 -10.56 -20.71
CA SER A 193 -3.01 -9.89 -20.13
C SER A 193 -2.62 -9.18 -18.83
N TYR A 194 -3.26 -8.04 -18.57
CA TYR A 194 -3.14 -7.29 -17.34
C TYR A 194 -4.29 -6.29 -17.22
N GLY A 195 -4.61 -5.89 -16.00
CA GLY A 195 -5.67 -4.90 -15.75
C GLY A 195 -6.99 -5.50 -15.26
N ASP A 196 -7.11 -6.83 -15.19
CA ASP A 196 -8.24 -7.52 -14.55
C ASP A 196 -8.37 -7.11 -13.07
N ASN A 197 -7.23 -6.81 -12.45
CA ASN A 197 -7.14 -6.21 -11.12
C ASN A 197 -5.82 -5.44 -10.97
N ALA A 198 -5.73 -4.63 -9.91
CA ALA A 198 -4.58 -3.76 -9.70
C ALA A 198 -3.25 -4.52 -9.52
N VAL A 199 -3.26 -5.73 -8.94
CA VAL A 199 -2.06 -6.57 -8.80
C VAL A 199 -1.51 -6.97 -10.16
N THR A 200 -2.38 -7.49 -11.03
CA THR A 200 -1.97 -7.92 -12.39
C THR A 200 -1.49 -6.75 -13.24
N TYR A 201 -2.13 -5.58 -13.10
CA TYR A 201 -1.70 -4.36 -13.78
C TYR A 201 -0.28 -3.97 -13.39
N PHE A 202 -0.01 -3.87 -12.09
CA PHE A 202 1.30 -3.50 -11.58
C PHE A 202 2.38 -4.51 -11.95
N LEU A 203 2.18 -5.80 -11.60
CA LEU A 203 3.20 -6.83 -11.82
C LEU A 203 3.54 -6.99 -13.29
N THR A 204 2.54 -7.00 -14.17
CA THR A 204 2.77 -7.14 -15.60
C THR A 204 3.49 -5.92 -16.16
N SER A 205 3.08 -4.71 -15.78
CA SER A 205 3.74 -3.47 -16.20
C SER A 205 5.21 -3.43 -15.73
N PHE A 206 5.46 -3.85 -14.49
CA PHE A 206 6.79 -3.89 -13.90
C PHE A 206 7.70 -4.94 -14.57
N LEU A 207 7.24 -6.20 -14.64
CA LEU A 207 8.05 -7.32 -15.14
C LEU A 207 8.31 -7.26 -16.64
N LYS A 208 7.47 -6.56 -17.44
CA LYS A 208 7.75 -6.28 -18.87
C LYS A 208 9.05 -5.51 -19.10
N GLY A 209 9.55 -4.79 -18.10
CA GLY A 209 10.81 -4.04 -18.19
C GLY A 209 12.08 -4.89 -18.05
N PHE A 210 11.97 -6.18 -17.74
CA PHE A 210 13.09 -7.05 -17.40
C PHE A 210 13.17 -8.28 -18.31
N LYS A 211 14.38 -8.79 -18.50
CA LYS A 211 14.64 -10.06 -19.20
C LYS A 211 14.94 -11.14 -18.19
N MET A 212 13.94 -11.96 -17.88
CA MET A 212 14.10 -13.09 -16.96
C MET A 212 14.98 -14.18 -17.57
N ALA A 213 15.67 -14.95 -16.73
CA ALA A 213 16.57 -16.01 -17.17
C ALA A 213 15.88 -17.13 -17.97
N SER A 214 14.61 -17.40 -17.66
CA SER A 214 13.79 -18.40 -18.33
C SER A 214 12.28 -18.11 -18.15
N VAL A 215 11.41 -18.82 -18.88
CA VAL A 215 9.95 -18.70 -18.74
C VAL A 215 9.49 -19.20 -17.38
N GLU A 216 10.08 -20.28 -16.89
CA GLU A 216 9.82 -20.88 -15.58
C GLU A 216 10.16 -19.88 -14.46
N THR A 217 11.30 -19.19 -14.60
CA THR A 217 11.72 -18.14 -13.67
C THR A 217 10.74 -16.96 -13.71
N LEU A 218 10.34 -16.49 -14.89
CA LEU A 218 9.34 -15.43 -15.02
C LEU A 218 8.04 -15.82 -14.31
N PHE A 219 7.54 -17.03 -14.56
CA PHE A 219 6.32 -17.53 -13.96
C PHE A 219 6.45 -17.60 -12.44
N GLY A 220 7.56 -18.14 -11.93
CA GLY A 220 7.81 -18.23 -10.50
C GLY A 220 7.85 -16.87 -9.81
N VAL A 221 8.55 -15.89 -10.41
CA VAL A 221 8.64 -14.53 -9.87
C VAL A 221 7.29 -13.85 -9.87
N TYR A 222 6.55 -13.94 -10.99
CA TYR A 222 5.20 -13.40 -11.06
C TYR A 222 4.30 -14.03 -9.99
N PHE A 223 4.39 -15.35 -9.81
CA PHE A 223 3.54 -16.10 -8.90
C PHE A 223 3.73 -15.71 -7.44
N PHE A 224 4.96 -15.76 -6.90
CA PHE A 224 5.16 -15.40 -5.49
C PHE A 224 4.91 -13.92 -5.25
N ALA A 225 5.26 -13.04 -6.21
CA ALA A 225 5.00 -11.61 -6.10
C ALA A 225 3.50 -11.31 -6.11
N TYR A 226 2.72 -12.01 -6.94
CA TYR A 226 1.27 -11.94 -6.96
C TYR A 226 0.67 -12.33 -5.61
N ARG A 227 1.12 -13.44 -5.03
CA ARG A 227 0.62 -13.90 -3.72
C ARG A 227 0.96 -12.92 -2.60
N LEU A 228 2.19 -12.41 -2.55
CA LEU A 228 2.60 -11.42 -1.56
C LEU A 228 1.78 -10.13 -1.71
N MET A 229 1.59 -9.61 -2.93
CA MET A 229 0.77 -8.42 -3.18
C MET A 229 -0.70 -8.64 -2.82
N ARG A 230 -1.26 -9.79 -3.21
CA ARG A 230 -2.65 -10.17 -2.89
C ARG A 230 -2.88 -10.18 -1.38
N TRP A 231 -1.95 -10.73 -0.60
CA TRP A 231 -2.00 -10.68 0.85
C TRP A 231 -1.78 -9.27 1.41
N ARG A 232 -0.81 -8.50 0.90
CA ARG A 232 -0.54 -7.15 1.42
C ARG A 232 -1.69 -6.19 1.21
N LEU A 233 -2.35 -6.25 0.05
CA LEU A 233 -3.51 -5.41 -0.24
C LEU A 233 -4.69 -5.72 0.69
N HIS A 234 -4.84 -6.98 1.08
CA HIS A 234 -5.85 -7.39 2.05
C HIS A 234 -5.35 -8.55 2.92
N PRO A 235 -4.75 -8.22 4.06
CA PRO A 235 -4.24 -9.22 4.97
C PRO A 235 -5.40 -10.06 5.54
N ASP A 236 -5.49 -11.32 5.11
CA ASP A 236 -6.46 -12.29 5.59
C ASP A 236 -5.71 -13.61 5.89
N PRO A 237 -6.10 -14.37 6.94
CA PRO A 237 -5.40 -15.62 7.28
C PRO A 237 -5.35 -16.65 6.14
N MET A 238 -6.33 -16.66 5.23
CA MET A 238 -6.32 -17.55 4.07
C MET A 238 -5.32 -17.07 3.02
N THR A 239 -5.29 -15.78 2.70
CA THR A 239 -4.33 -15.23 1.73
C THR A 239 -2.90 -15.28 2.26
N LEU A 240 -2.70 -15.16 3.57
CA LEU A 240 -1.41 -15.34 4.25
C LEU A 240 -0.86 -16.75 4.04
N ARG A 241 -1.71 -17.79 4.14
CA ARG A 241 -1.30 -19.19 3.95
C ARG A 241 -0.84 -19.50 2.53
N ASP A 242 -1.25 -18.70 1.55
CA ASP A 242 -0.81 -18.85 0.16
C ASP A 242 0.63 -18.31 -0.03
N VAL A 243 1.06 -17.35 0.80
CA VAL A 243 2.39 -16.73 0.68
C VAL A 243 3.47 -17.71 1.17
N PRO A 244 4.54 -17.94 0.39
CA PRO A 244 5.66 -18.75 0.85
C PRO A 244 6.25 -18.21 2.15
N SER A 245 6.55 -19.08 3.12
CA SER A 245 7.01 -18.67 4.46
C SER A 245 8.27 -17.81 4.42
N TRP A 246 9.20 -18.12 3.52
CA TRP A 246 10.44 -17.37 3.30
C TRP A 246 10.22 -15.96 2.73
N LEU A 247 9.02 -15.64 2.25
CA LEU A 247 8.66 -14.32 1.72
C LEU A 247 7.92 -13.44 2.74
N LEU A 248 7.54 -14.01 3.89
CA LEU A 248 6.89 -13.25 4.95
C LEU A 248 7.84 -12.17 5.52
N PRO A 249 7.31 -11.04 6.02
CA PRO A 249 8.14 -10.00 6.62
C PRO A 249 8.87 -10.50 7.87
N THR A 250 10.16 -10.18 7.96
CA THR A 250 10.97 -10.44 9.16
C THR A 250 10.78 -9.34 10.22
N GLU A 251 11.31 -9.56 11.42
CA GLU A 251 11.33 -8.53 12.47
C GLU A 251 12.12 -7.28 12.03
N VAL A 252 13.26 -7.48 11.37
CA VAL A 252 14.10 -6.40 10.85
C VAL A 252 13.33 -5.55 9.84
N GLN A 253 12.62 -6.19 8.90
CA GLN A 253 11.78 -5.46 7.94
C GLN A 253 10.63 -4.70 8.58
N ASN A 254 10.02 -5.24 9.64
CA ASN A 254 8.97 -4.54 10.38
C ASN A 254 9.51 -3.36 11.21
N THR A 255 10.83 -3.34 11.47
CA THR A 255 11.48 -2.34 12.33
C THR A 255 12.10 -1.19 11.53
N TYR A 256 12.79 -1.50 10.43
CA TYR A 256 13.56 -0.51 9.67
C TYR A 256 12.85 -0.11 8.38
N PRO A 257 12.68 1.20 8.11
CA PRO A 257 12.18 1.68 6.82
C PRO A 257 13.08 1.22 5.67
N HIS A 258 12.49 0.70 4.61
CA HIS A 258 13.24 0.16 3.49
C HIS A 258 12.44 0.27 2.17
N PRO A 259 13.10 0.26 1.00
CA PRO A 259 12.41 0.18 -0.28
C PRO A 259 11.59 -1.10 -0.41
N VAL A 260 10.31 -0.97 -0.77
CA VAL A 260 9.35 -2.07 -0.93
C VAL A 260 9.81 -3.17 -1.90
N SER A 261 10.74 -2.89 -2.82
CA SER A 261 11.33 -3.92 -3.69
C SER A 261 12.09 -4.99 -2.93
N ILE A 262 12.64 -4.68 -1.74
CA ILE A 262 13.39 -5.64 -0.93
C ILE A 262 12.48 -6.77 -0.44
N ASP A 263 11.21 -6.48 -0.21
CA ASP A 263 10.23 -7.46 0.25
C ASP A 263 10.00 -8.64 -0.72
N TYR A 264 10.39 -8.49 -1.98
CA TYR A 264 10.22 -9.50 -3.01
C TYR A 264 11.47 -10.36 -3.22
N ILE A 265 12.48 -10.20 -2.38
CA ILE A 265 13.70 -11.01 -2.40
C ILE A 265 13.44 -12.31 -1.60
N PRO A 266 13.63 -13.50 -2.18
CA PRO A 266 13.33 -14.77 -1.52
C PRO A 266 14.10 -15.05 -0.22
N TRP A 267 15.32 -14.51 -0.09
CA TRP A 267 16.21 -14.82 1.03
C TRP A 267 16.03 -13.86 2.21
N PRO A 268 15.54 -14.30 3.37
CA PRO A 268 15.34 -13.45 4.55
C PRO A 268 16.62 -12.77 5.04
N ASP A 269 17.73 -13.49 5.14
CA ASP A 269 19.00 -12.92 5.63
C ASP A 269 19.52 -11.80 4.73
N LEU A 270 19.39 -11.96 3.41
CA LEU A 270 19.72 -10.91 2.45
C LEU A 270 18.80 -9.70 2.61
N ARG A 271 17.49 -9.91 2.83
CA ARG A 271 16.53 -8.82 3.09
C ARG A 271 16.90 -8.06 4.37
N ASP A 272 17.17 -8.77 5.45
CA ASP A 272 17.49 -8.18 6.76
C ASP A 272 18.77 -7.35 6.69
N TRP A 273 19.79 -7.86 5.99
CA TRP A 273 21.01 -7.11 5.72
C TRP A 273 20.73 -5.85 4.92
N LEU A 274 19.96 -5.93 3.82
CA LEU A 274 19.63 -4.78 2.99
C LEU A 274 18.80 -3.72 3.73
N CYS A 275 17.87 -4.13 4.59
CA CYS A 275 17.08 -3.24 5.45
C CYS A 275 17.93 -2.50 6.48
N SER A 276 18.90 -3.20 7.07
CA SER A 276 19.82 -2.62 8.06
C SER A 276 20.89 -1.73 7.42
N ASN A 277 21.23 -1.96 6.14
CA ASN A 277 22.32 -1.29 5.44
C ASN A 277 21.84 -0.34 4.33
N GLN A 278 21.02 0.66 4.69
CA GLN A 278 20.37 1.62 3.78
C GLN A 278 21.30 2.48 2.90
N ARG A 279 22.63 2.42 3.10
CA ARG A 279 23.63 3.15 2.31
C ARG A 279 23.95 2.50 0.96
N MET A 280 23.56 1.24 0.74
CA MET A 280 23.65 0.64 -0.59
C MET A 280 22.55 1.23 -1.48
N GLU A 281 22.92 1.76 -2.65
CA GLU A 281 21.96 2.22 -3.65
C GLU A 281 21.17 1.04 -4.25
N SER A 282 20.13 0.61 -3.54
CA SER A 282 19.24 -0.49 -3.90
C SER A 282 18.57 -0.37 -5.27
N ARG A 283 18.52 0.84 -5.85
CA ARG A 283 17.86 1.10 -7.14
C ARG A 283 18.68 0.62 -8.34
N HIS A 284 20.00 0.68 -8.27
CA HIS A 284 20.87 0.16 -9.32
C HIS A 284 20.99 -1.38 -9.29
N SER A 285 20.53 -2.02 -8.21
CA SER A 285 20.63 -3.48 -8.03
C SER A 285 19.38 -4.26 -8.45
N VAL A 286 18.18 -3.66 -8.54
CA VAL A 286 16.95 -4.40 -8.88
C VAL A 286 17.01 -5.08 -10.24
N LYS A 287 17.55 -4.39 -11.25
CA LYS A 287 17.67 -4.95 -12.61
C LYS A 287 18.60 -6.15 -12.64
N ILE A 288 19.82 -6.00 -12.13
CA ILE A 288 20.80 -7.09 -12.09
C ILE A 288 20.31 -8.25 -11.23
N TYR A 289 19.55 -7.97 -10.16
CA TYR A 289 18.90 -8.98 -9.35
C TYR A 289 17.84 -9.77 -10.14
N LEU A 290 16.85 -9.10 -10.72
CA LEU A 290 15.76 -9.77 -11.46
C LEU A 290 16.27 -10.53 -12.69
N GLU A 291 17.24 -9.98 -13.40
CA GLU A 291 17.85 -10.63 -14.57
C GLU A 291 18.80 -11.79 -14.18
N SER A 292 19.26 -11.85 -12.92
CA SER A 292 20.10 -12.94 -12.41
C SER A 292 19.32 -14.02 -11.67
N LEU A 293 18.10 -13.73 -11.20
CA LEU A 293 17.28 -14.68 -10.47
C LEU A 293 16.92 -15.86 -11.38
N ARG A 294 17.01 -17.09 -10.84
CA ARG A 294 16.76 -18.33 -11.56
C ARG A 294 15.95 -19.28 -10.69
N LEU A 295 14.94 -19.88 -11.29
CA LEU A 295 14.24 -21.03 -10.73
C LEU A 295 14.86 -22.30 -11.31
N LYS A 296 15.35 -23.20 -10.45
CA LYS A 296 15.80 -24.54 -10.80
C LYS A 296 14.59 -25.40 -11.11
N TRP A 297 14.14 -25.37 -12.35
CA TRP A 297 13.00 -26.14 -12.81
C TRP A 297 13.39 -27.57 -13.18
N PRO A 298 12.76 -28.61 -12.57
CA PRO A 298 13.01 -29.99 -12.94
C PRO A 298 12.48 -30.31 -14.35
N PRO A 299 13.25 -31.03 -15.19
CA PRO A 299 12.80 -31.38 -16.53
C PRO A 299 11.60 -32.34 -16.48
N GLY A 300 10.65 -32.15 -17.40
CA GLY A 300 9.47 -33.00 -17.52
C GLY A 300 8.28 -32.62 -16.64
N LEU A 301 8.43 -31.66 -15.72
CA LEU A 301 7.30 -31.08 -14.99
C LEU A 301 6.57 -30.04 -15.84
N SER A 302 5.25 -29.97 -15.68
CA SER A 302 4.43 -28.96 -16.34
C SER A 302 4.24 -27.72 -15.48
N LEU A 303 4.30 -26.53 -16.08
CA LEU A 303 3.98 -25.26 -15.40
C LEU A 303 2.47 -25.09 -15.16
N MET A 304 1.67 -25.64 -16.08
CA MET A 304 0.21 -25.51 -16.11
C MET A 304 -0.45 -26.88 -16.20
N ALA A 305 -1.64 -27.02 -15.63
CA ALA A 305 -2.46 -28.23 -15.70
C ALA A 305 -3.92 -27.87 -15.98
N PHE A 306 -4.69 -28.83 -16.47
CA PHE A 306 -6.15 -28.70 -16.50
C PHE A 306 -6.71 -29.02 -15.13
N ASP A 307 -7.54 -28.13 -14.59
CA ASP A 307 -8.27 -28.41 -13.36
C ASP A 307 -9.47 -29.35 -13.61
N SER A 308 -10.18 -29.70 -12.54
CA SER A 308 -11.37 -30.56 -12.61
C SER A 308 -12.51 -29.98 -13.47
N SER A 309 -12.48 -28.69 -13.78
CA SER A 309 -13.44 -28.00 -14.64
C SER A 309 -12.97 -27.89 -16.11
N GLY A 310 -11.80 -28.44 -16.43
CA GLY A 310 -11.18 -28.36 -17.76
C GLY A 310 -10.56 -27.01 -18.07
N GLN A 311 -10.37 -26.13 -17.08
CA GLN A 311 -9.71 -24.84 -17.25
C GLN A 311 -8.21 -24.96 -17.01
N VAL A 312 -7.42 -24.18 -17.74
CA VAL A 312 -5.96 -24.14 -17.56
C VAL A 312 -5.64 -23.35 -16.30
N SER A 313 -4.99 -24.01 -15.35
CA SER A 313 -4.59 -23.48 -14.07
C SER A 313 -3.13 -23.79 -13.76
N VAL A 314 -2.58 -23.16 -12.73
CA VAL A 314 -1.22 -23.45 -12.25
C VAL A 314 -1.16 -24.89 -11.77
N SER A 315 -0.14 -25.64 -12.20
CA SER A 315 0.00 -27.04 -11.79
C SER A 315 0.44 -27.15 -10.30
N PRO A 316 0.04 -28.22 -9.59
CA PRO A 316 0.52 -28.48 -8.23
C PRO A 316 2.03 -28.65 -8.14
N GLU A 317 2.65 -29.23 -9.18
CA GLU A 317 4.10 -29.43 -9.28
C GLU A 317 4.83 -28.08 -9.35
N PHE A 318 4.28 -27.14 -10.14
CA PHE A 318 4.82 -25.80 -10.22
C PHE A 318 4.71 -25.06 -8.91
N GLU A 319 3.53 -25.08 -8.28
CA GLU A 319 3.32 -24.41 -7.00
C GLU A 319 4.30 -24.94 -5.94
N THR A 320 4.45 -26.26 -5.85
CA THR A 320 5.39 -26.90 -4.91
C THR A 320 6.84 -26.46 -5.17
N THR A 321 7.26 -26.50 -6.43
CA THR A 321 8.63 -26.15 -6.82
C THR A 321 8.95 -24.67 -6.57
N VAL A 322 8.04 -23.76 -6.92
CA VAL A 322 8.21 -22.32 -6.76
C VAL A 322 8.17 -21.88 -5.29
N CYS A 323 7.38 -22.55 -4.45
CA CYS A 323 7.28 -22.22 -3.03
C CYS A 323 8.44 -22.79 -2.19
N ASP A 324 9.35 -23.57 -2.77
CA ASP A 324 10.53 -24.09 -2.09
C ASP A 324 11.74 -23.18 -2.38
N LEU A 325 12.27 -22.53 -1.33
CA LEU A 325 13.40 -21.60 -1.44
C LEU A 325 14.65 -22.28 -1.99
N SER A 326 14.82 -23.58 -1.76
CA SER A 326 15.97 -24.35 -2.24
C SER A 326 16.03 -24.45 -3.77
N ASN A 327 14.93 -24.16 -4.47
CA ASN A 327 14.87 -24.11 -5.93
C ASN A 327 15.24 -22.74 -6.51
N TRP A 328 15.49 -21.72 -5.69
CA TRP A 328 15.89 -20.40 -6.15
C TRP A 328 17.40 -20.19 -6.05
N GLU A 329 17.97 -19.52 -7.04
CA GLU A 329 19.38 -19.12 -7.04
C GLU A 329 19.59 -17.80 -7.79
N LEU A 330 20.75 -17.17 -7.58
CA LEU A 330 21.20 -16.01 -8.35
C LEU A 330 22.37 -16.40 -9.24
N GLY A 331 22.30 -15.99 -10.50
CA GLY A 331 23.34 -16.23 -11.49
C GLY A 331 24.55 -15.30 -11.39
N PRO A 332 25.58 -15.55 -12.22
CA PRO A 332 26.87 -14.85 -12.17
C PRO A 332 26.82 -13.32 -12.14
N PRO A 333 25.96 -12.62 -12.92
CA PRO A 333 25.99 -11.15 -12.92
C PRO A 333 25.78 -10.55 -11.53
N TRP A 334 24.88 -11.13 -10.72
CA TRP A 334 24.67 -10.66 -9.35
C TRP A 334 25.78 -11.13 -8.41
N LEU A 335 26.21 -12.40 -8.52
CA LEU A 335 27.27 -12.94 -7.66
C LEU A 335 28.59 -12.17 -7.81
N ASP A 336 28.95 -11.80 -9.04
CA ASP A 336 30.17 -11.05 -9.36
C ASP A 336 30.07 -9.59 -8.90
N ALA A 337 28.88 -9.00 -8.97
CA ALA A 337 28.64 -7.62 -8.52
C ALA A 337 28.59 -7.50 -6.99
N PHE A 338 28.13 -8.54 -6.30
CA PHE A 338 27.90 -8.54 -4.85
C PHE A 338 28.52 -9.75 -4.12
N PRO A 339 29.83 -10.01 -4.26
CA PRO A 339 30.46 -11.21 -3.72
C PRO A 339 30.36 -11.32 -2.19
N ARG A 340 30.26 -10.17 -1.49
CA ARG A 340 30.13 -10.13 -0.03
C ARG A 340 28.75 -10.57 0.48
N LEU A 341 27.75 -10.62 -0.40
CA LEU A 341 26.37 -10.95 -0.04
C LEU A 341 26.01 -12.41 -0.38
N VAL A 342 26.93 -13.16 -0.98
CA VAL A 342 26.71 -14.56 -1.40
C VAL A 342 26.47 -15.48 -0.20
N SER A 343 27.03 -15.18 0.97
CA SER A 343 26.77 -15.94 2.20
C SER A 343 25.40 -15.67 2.82
N LEU A 344 24.55 -14.85 2.19
CA LEU A 344 23.20 -14.52 2.68
C LEU A 344 22.09 -15.12 1.81
N ILE A 345 22.45 -15.87 0.76
CA ILE A 345 21.52 -16.49 -0.19
C ILE A 345 21.43 -18.00 0.04
N HIS A 346 21.14 -18.39 1.29
CA HIS A 346 20.98 -19.78 1.70
C HIS A 346 19.49 -20.15 1.81
N PRO A 347 19.11 -21.40 1.48
CA PRO A 347 17.73 -21.85 1.55
C PRO A 347 17.21 -22.05 2.97
#